data_AF-A0A938MPB1-F1
#
_entry.id   AF-A0A938MPB1-F1
#
_cell.length_a   1.000
_cell.length_b   1.000
_cell.length_c   1.000
_cell.angle_alpha   90.00
_cell.angle_beta   90.00
_cell.angle_gamma   90.00
#
_symmetry.space_group_name_H-M   'P 1'
#
loop_
_entity.id
_entity.type
_entity.pdbx_description
1 polymer ?
#
loop_
_entity_poly.entity_id
_entity_poly.type
_entity_poly.pdbx_seq_one_letter_code
_entity_poly.pdbx_strand_id
1 'polypeptide(L)'
;MTLEPSIAYEAWCHQRGYVCMIEEFGGRAVKAGASFSGAFVVGYFDSIDEMHQAYDQYKGHTGLTVDAVHWALTRRNDQCLIPNA
;
A
#
# COMPACT_ATOMS: atom_id res chain seq x y z
N MET A 1 2.51 5.72 -3.38
CA MET A 1 1.03 5.77 -3.29
C MET A 1 0.55 4.57 -2.49
N THR A 2 -0.32 4.76 -1.48
CA THR A 2 -0.94 3.64 -0.75
C THR A 2 -1.82 2.78 -1.66
N LEU A 3 -1.66 1.45 -1.61
CA LEU A 3 -2.47 0.50 -2.39
C LEU A 3 -3.86 0.26 -1.79
N GLU A 4 -4.10 0.70 -0.55
CA GLU A 4 -5.42 0.71 0.11
C GLU A 4 -5.75 2.14 0.57
N PRO A 5 -6.37 2.99 -0.27
CA PRO A 5 -6.64 4.39 0.08
C PRO A 5 -7.40 4.61 1.39
N SER A 6 -8.25 3.65 1.77
CA SER A 6 -9.07 3.75 2.99
C SER A 6 -8.28 3.68 4.30
N ILE A 7 -6.98 3.36 4.28
CA ILE A 7 -6.14 3.38 5.50
C ILE A 7 -5.48 4.74 5.76
N ALA A 8 -5.48 5.64 4.76
CA ALA A 8 -5.04 7.01 4.96
C ALA A 8 -6.10 7.75 5.77
N TYR A 9 -5.73 8.20 6.97
CA TYR A 9 -6.61 8.95 7.86
C TYR A 9 -6.65 10.42 7.47
N GLU A 10 -5.48 11.00 7.19
CA GLU A 10 -5.33 12.35 6.66
C GLU A 10 -4.33 12.32 5.49
N ALA A 11 -4.47 13.27 4.57
CA ALA A 11 -3.55 13.41 3.45
C ALA A 11 -3.36 14.88 3.10
N TRP A 12 -2.11 15.25 2.80
CA TRP A 12 -1.74 16.59 2.35
C TRP A 12 -0.95 16.51 1.06
N CYS A 13 -1.10 17.54 0.25
CA CYS A 13 -0.33 17.72 -0.96
C CYS A 13 0.39 19.07 -0.89
N HIS A 14 1.67 19.06 -1.25
CA HIS A 14 2.46 20.28 -1.33
C HIS A 14 3.27 20.31 -2.62
N GLN A 15 3.27 21.46 -3.30
CA GLN A 15 3.97 21.65 -4.57
C GLN A 15 5.13 22.65 -4.42
N ARG A 16 6.35 22.20 -4.73
CA ARG A 16 7.59 23.00 -4.78
C ARG A 16 8.55 22.47 -5.85
N GLY A 17 8.28 22.71 -7.14
CA GLY A 17 9.06 22.11 -8.24
C GLY A 17 8.94 20.58 -8.36
N TYR A 18 8.30 19.94 -7.39
CA TYR A 18 7.79 18.57 -7.38
C TYR A 18 6.45 18.57 -6.62
N VAL A 19 5.69 17.47 -6.73
CA VAL A 19 4.48 17.22 -5.93
C VAL A 19 4.86 16.25 -4.82
N CYS A 20 4.72 16.68 -3.56
CA CYS A 20 4.84 15.83 -2.39
C CYS A 20 3.45 15.42 -1.93
N MET A 21 3.21 14.12 -1.77
CA MET A 21 2.02 13.62 -1.08
C MET A 21 2.44 13.05 0.27
N ILE A 22 1.78 13.51 1.32
CA ILE A 22 1.97 13.06 2.70
C ILE A 22 0.69 12.34 3.10
N GLU A 23 0.78 11.05 3.39
CA GLU A 23 -0.34 10.21 3.80
C GLU A 23 -0.13 9.82 5.27
N GLU A 24 -1.02 10.27 6.17
CA GLU A 24 -1.02 9.84 7.56
C GLU A 24 -1.82 8.53 7.71
N PHE A 25 -1.20 7.51 8.28
CA PHE A 25 -1.84 6.22 8.56
C PHE A 25 -2.26 6.14 10.02
N GLY A 26 -3.56 5.93 10.25
CA GLY A 26 -4.11 6.02 11.60
C GLY A 26 -5.63 5.91 11.62
N GLY A 27 -6.28 6.57 12.58
CA GLY A 27 -7.75 6.68 12.65
C GLY A 27 -8.50 5.46 13.17
N ARG A 28 -7.82 4.36 13.45
CA ARG A 28 -8.40 3.16 14.07
C ARG A 28 -7.69 2.79 15.37
N ALA A 29 -8.44 2.30 16.35
CA ALA A 29 -7.87 1.82 17.60
C ALA A 29 -6.99 0.58 17.36
N VAL A 30 -5.71 0.67 17.69
CA VAL A 30 -4.77 -0.46 17.70
C VAL A 30 -4.59 -0.90 19.15
N LYS A 31 -4.97 -2.14 19.46
CA LYS A 31 -4.81 -2.70 20.82
C LYS A 31 -3.34 -2.96 21.12
N ALA A 32 -2.98 -2.99 22.40
CA ALA A 32 -1.66 -3.44 22.82
C ALA A 32 -1.38 -4.86 22.28
N GLY A 33 -0.22 -5.03 21.65
CA GLY A 33 0.18 -6.29 21.00
C GLY A 33 -0.41 -6.53 19.61
N ALA A 34 -1.29 -5.66 19.10
CA ALA A 34 -1.77 -5.73 17.72
C ALA A 34 -0.82 -4.99 16.76
N SER A 35 -0.81 -5.44 15.51
CA SER A 35 -0.10 -4.78 14.41
C SER A 35 -1.06 -4.18 13.40
N PHE A 36 -0.61 -3.13 12.72
CA PHE A 36 -1.24 -2.63 11.51
C PHE A 36 -0.18 -2.48 10.43
N SER A 37 -0.60 -2.53 9.17
CA SER A 37 0.27 -2.41 8.01
C SER A 37 -0.42 -1.64 6.90
N GLY A 38 0.38 -1.19 5.94
CA GLY A 38 -0.04 -0.64 4.65
C GLY A 38 0.94 -1.09 3.57
N ALA A 39 0.50 -1.11 2.32
CA ALA A 39 1.33 -1.46 1.17
C ALA A 39 1.41 -0.26 0.22
N PHE A 40 2.58 -0.05 -0.38
CA PHE A 40 2.88 1.13 -1.18
C PHE A 40 3.50 0.75 -2.52
N VAL A 41 3.07 1.42 -3.58
CA VAL A 41 3.82 1.48 -4.83
C VAL A 41 4.72 2.72 -4.82
N VAL A 42 6.00 2.51 -5.12
CA VAL A 42 7.04 3.53 -5.23
C VAL A 42 7.74 3.32 -6.56
N GLY A 43 7.87 4.37 -7.35
CA GLY A 43 8.47 4.29 -8.68
C GLY A 43 8.80 5.67 -9.25
N TYR A 44 9.62 5.66 -10.29
CA TYR A 44 9.82 6.78 -11.19
C TYR A 44 9.03 6.49 -12.46
N PHE A 45 8.28 7.47 -12.94
CA PHE A 45 7.40 7.33 -14.10
C PHE A 45 7.68 8.48 -15.06
N ASP A 46 7.66 8.20 -16.36
CA ASP A 46 7.86 9.21 -17.39
C ASP A 46 6.55 9.96 -17.71
N SER A 47 5.40 9.44 -17.22
CA SER A 47 4.09 10.08 -17.36
C SER A 47 3.13 9.76 -16.21
N ILE A 48 2.10 10.61 -16.06
CA ILE A 48 1.00 10.37 -15.11
C ILE A 48 0.21 9.11 -15.48
N ASP A 49 0.03 8.84 -16.77
CA ASP A 49 -0.72 7.66 -17.24
C ASP A 49 0.00 6.35 -16.85
N GLU A 50 1.33 6.31 -16.98
CA GLU A 50 2.14 5.17 -16.52
C GLU A 50 2.02 4.98 -15.01
N MET A 51 2.10 6.08 -14.24
CA MET A 51 1.88 6.06 -12.79
C MET A 51 0.49 5.49 -12.44
N HIS A 52 -0.56 5.91 -13.14
CA HIS A 52 -1.93 5.38 -12.94
C HIS A 52 -2.03 3.91 -13.30
N GLN A 53 -1.44 3.47 -14.41
CA GLN A 53 -1.44 2.06 -14.80
C GLN A 53 -0.76 1.18 -13.75
N ALA A 54 0.41 1.61 -13.25
CA ALA A 54 1.11 0.89 -12.18
C ALA A 54 0.25 0.85 -10.90
N TYR A 55 -0.40 1.96 -10.54
CA TYR A 55 -1.32 2.00 -9.41
C TYR A 55 -2.49 1.02 -9.57
N ASP A 56 -3.18 1.08 -10.70
CA ASP A 56 -4.36 0.27 -10.98
C ASP A 56 -4.07 -1.23 -11.05
N GLN A 57 -2.86 -1.61 -11.47
CA GLN A 57 -2.39 -2.99 -11.45
C GLN A 57 -2.32 -3.55 -10.02
N TYR A 58 -1.85 -2.74 -9.05
CA TYR A 58 -1.55 -3.22 -7.70
C TYR A 58 -2.56 -2.79 -6.63
N LYS A 59 -3.52 -1.91 -6.92
CA LYS A 59 -4.53 -1.47 -5.95
C LYS A 59 -5.25 -2.65 -5.29
N GLY A 60 -5.49 -2.53 -4.00
CA GLY A 60 -6.17 -3.54 -3.18
C GLY A 60 -5.28 -4.68 -2.66
N HIS A 61 -4.00 -4.74 -3.05
CA HIS A 61 -3.05 -5.62 -2.36
C HIS A 61 -2.65 -4.99 -1.02
N THR A 62 -2.72 -5.77 0.05
CA THR A 62 -2.50 -5.31 1.43
C THR A 62 -1.47 -6.16 2.18
N GLY A 63 -0.92 -7.18 1.52
CA GLY A 63 0.07 -8.08 2.09
C GLY A 63 1.15 -8.44 1.08
N LEU A 64 2.21 -9.05 1.60
CA LEU A 64 3.35 -9.55 0.84
C LEU A 64 3.70 -10.92 1.41
N THR A 65 3.78 -11.93 0.55
CA THR A 65 4.39 -13.22 0.86
C THR A 65 5.76 -13.29 0.23
N VAL A 66 6.75 -13.74 0.99
CA VAL A 66 8.15 -13.85 0.54
C VAL A 66 8.66 -15.24 0.91
N ASP A 67 9.28 -15.92 -0.04
CA ASP A 67 10.07 -17.13 0.18
C ASP A 67 11.50 -16.94 -0.35
N ALA A 68 12.31 -18.01 -0.35
CA ALA A 68 13.71 -17.95 -0.74
C ALA A 68 13.95 -17.58 -2.22
N VAL A 69 12.96 -17.74 -3.09
CA VAL A 69 13.08 -17.60 -4.54
C VAL A 69 12.01 -16.70 -5.16
N HIS A 70 10.92 -16.42 -4.45
CA HIS A 70 9.79 -15.64 -4.95
C HIS A 70 9.24 -14.68 -3.91
N TRP A 71 8.55 -13.67 -4.43
CA TRP A 71 7.64 -12.84 -3.65
C TRP A 71 6.35 -12.65 -4.43
N ALA A 72 5.25 -12.45 -3.71
CA ALA A 72 3.95 -12.15 -4.29
C ALA A 72 3.18 -11.16 -3.40
N LEU A 73 2.52 -10.19 -4.04
CA LEU A 73 1.55 -9.35 -3.36
C LEU A 73 0.27 -10.16 -3.10
N THR A 74 -0.32 -9.99 -1.92
CA THR A 74 -1.56 -10.67 -1.53
C THR A 74 -2.64 -9.67 -1.16
N ARG A 75 -3.90 -10.05 -1.41
CA ARG A 75 -5.07 -9.31 -0.96
C ARG A 75 -5.55 -9.90 0.36
N ARG A 76 -6.27 -9.12 1.17
CA ARG A 76 -6.81 -9.56 2.46
C ARG A 76 -7.67 -10.83 2.37
N ASN A 77 -8.35 -11.05 1.24
CA ASN A 77 -9.15 -12.25 1.01
C ASN A 77 -8.31 -13.49 0.65
N ASP A 78 -7.07 -13.31 0.20
CA ASP A 78 -6.16 -14.41 -0.17
C ASP A 78 -5.51 -15.04 1.08
N GLN A 79 -5.45 -14.31 2.20
CA GLN A 79 -4.94 -14.80 3.49
C GLN A 79 -5.82 -15.90 4.11
N CYS A 80 -7.09 -16.03 3.71
CA CYS A 80 -7.96 -17.12 4.15
C CYS A 80 -7.55 -18.49 3.56
N LEU A 81 -6.69 -18.52 2.54
CA LEU A 81 -6.28 -19.73 1.82
C LEU A 81 -4.86 -20.20 2.16
N ILE A 82 -4.12 -19.45 2.99
CA ILE A 82 -2.77 -19.84 3.43
C ILE A 82 -2.88 -20.26 4.90
N PRO A 83 -2.71 -21.54 5.24
CA PRO A 83 -2.71 -21.98 6.63
C PRO A 83 -1.57 -21.27 7.36
N ASN A 84 -1.82 -20.82 8.60
CA ASN A 84 -0.80 -20.24 9.47
C ASN A 84 0.46 -21.12 9.46
N ALA A 85 1.56 -20.58 8.94
CA ALA A 85 2.90 -21.16 9.09
C ALA A 85 3.42 -20.90 10.51
#